data_AF-M1Y4M2-F1
#
_entry.id   AF-M1Y4M2-F1
#
_cell.length_a   1.000
_cell.length_b   1.000
_cell.length_c   1.000
_cell.angle_alpha   90.00
_cell.angle_beta   90.00
_cell.angle_gamma   90.00
#
_symmetry.space_group_name_H-M   'P 1'
#
loop_
_entity.id
_entity.type
_entity.pdbx_description
1 polymer ?
#
loop_
_entity_poly.entity_id
_entity_poly.type
_entity_poly.pdbx_seq_one_letter_code
_entity_poly.pdbx_strand_id
1 'polypeptide(L)'
;MPEIQLSEAQHERFNAVRERLAAEYAGRYASVRPADVVDYLLDTAETDAAAAPSANDDSVPTGPSESTPESTSLSTETATTESVSGSTSDTSGVFDLLDEHADKWRESDGEVPYEVDLPDGSTETARTRDDIKATLFKHYR
;
A
#
# COMPACT_ATOMS: atom_id res chain seq x y z
N MET A 1 -5.34 11.57 -13.73
CA MET A 1 -6.27 10.56 -13.19
C MET A 1 -6.20 10.65 -11.68
N PRO A 2 -7.32 10.52 -10.94
CA PRO A 2 -7.26 10.49 -9.49
C PRO A 2 -6.42 9.29 -9.02
N GLU A 3 -5.56 9.53 -8.04
CA GLU A 3 -4.73 8.49 -7.42
C GLU A 3 -5.46 7.93 -6.20
N ILE A 4 -5.65 6.61 -6.18
CA ILE A 4 -6.30 5.91 -5.07
C ILE A 4 -5.19 5.35 -4.16
N GLN A 5 -5.14 5.82 -2.93
CA GLN A 5 -4.20 5.33 -1.92
C GLN A 5 -4.79 4.08 -1.23
N LEU A 6 -4.11 2.94 -1.33
CA LEU A 6 -4.48 1.72 -0.58
C LEU A 6 -3.82 1.73 0.80
N SER A 7 -4.60 1.40 1.84
CA SER A 7 -4.05 1.12 3.16
C SER A 7 -3.12 -0.10 3.13
N GLU A 8 -2.27 -0.25 4.16
CA GLU A 8 -1.36 -1.39 4.27
C GLU A 8 -2.11 -2.74 4.27
N ALA A 9 -3.20 -2.84 5.02
CA ALA A 9 -4.06 -4.02 5.03
C ALA A 9 -4.69 -4.30 3.65
N GLN A 10 -5.05 -3.26 2.89
CA GLN A 10 -5.57 -3.42 1.53
C GLN A 10 -4.47 -3.87 0.57
N HIS A 11 -3.25 -3.34 0.71
CA HIS A 11 -2.08 -3.76 -0.05
C HIS A 11 -1.74 -5.23 0.20
N GLU A 12 -1.78 -5.68 1.45
CA GLU A 12 -1.54 -7.08 1.79
C GLU A 12 -2.56 -7.99 1.14
N ARG A 13 -3.86 -7.65 1.25
CA ARG A 13 -4.94 -8.40 0.60
C ARG A 13 -4.79 -8.42 -0.92
N PHE A 14 -4.42 -7.29 -1.51
CA PHE A 14 -4.19 -7.19 -2.94
C PHE A 14 -3.03 -8.08 -3.40
N ASN A 15 -1.92 -8.08 -2.65
CA ASN A 15 -0.77 -8.95 -2.93
C ASN A 15 -1.11 -10.43 -2.75
N ALA A 16 -1.88 -10.80 -1.73
CA ALA A 16 -2.33 -12.17 -1.54
C ALA A 16 -3.19 -12.67 -2.73
N VAL A 17 -4.07 -11.82 -3.25
CA VAL A 17 -4.84 -12.13 -4.47
C VAL A 17 -3.91 -12.27 -5.67
N ARG A 18 -2.94 -11.36 -5.85
CA ARG A 18 -1.95 -11.44 -6.92
C ARG A 18 -1.16 -12.75 -6.88
N GLU A 19 -0.68 -13.16 -5.71
CA GLU A 19 0.08 -14.40 -5.51
C GLU A 19 -0.76 -15.63 -5.80
N ARG A 20 -2.03 -15.63 -5.37
CA ARG A 20 -2.97 -16.69 -5.70
C ARG A 20 -3.15 -16.81 -7.22
N LEU A 21 -3.45 -15.70 -7.91
CA LEU A 21 -3.60 -15.72 -9.36
C LEU A 21 -2.30 -16.15 -10.05
N ALA A 22 -1.15 -15.73 -9.52
CA ALA A 22 0.13 -16.14 -10.06
C ALA A 22 0.34 -17.66 -9.89
N ALA A 23 0.06 -18.23 -8.73
CA ALA A 23 0.19 -19.66 -8.50
C ALA A 23 -0.78 -20.50 -9.36
N GLU A 24 -1.99 -19.98 -9.60
CA GLU A 24 -3.05 -20.71 -10.29
C GLU A 24 -2.98 -20.58 -11.82
N TYR A 25 -2.68 -19.39 -12.34
CA TYR A 25 -2.75 -19.07 -13.76
C TYR A 25 -1.41 -18.67 -14.39
N ALA A 26 -0.49 -18.09 -13.59
CA ALA A 26 0.81 -17.69 -14.10
C ALA A 26 1.80 -18.87 -13.95
N GLY A 27 2.16 -19.50 -15.07
CA GLY A 27 3.23 -20.49 -15.07
C GLY A 27 4.54 -19.91 -14.52
N ARG A 28 5.55 -20.77 -14.28
CA ARG A 28 6.85 -20.42 -13.67
C ARG A 28 7.57 -19.17 -14.23
N TYR A 29 7.24 -18.72 -15.45
CA TYR A 29 7.86 -17.59 -16.13
C TYR A 29 6.91 -16.42 -16.40
N ALA A 30 5.65 -16.51 -15.96
CA ALA A 30 4.67 -15.44 -16.08
C ALA A 30 4.42 -14.84 -14.69
N SER A 31 4.20 -13.53 -14.65
CA SER A 31 3.80 -12.83 -13.44
C SER A 31 2.50 -12.07 -13.68
N VAL A 32 1.68 -11.97 -12.64
CA VAL A 32 0.42 -11.23 -12.68
C VAL A 32 0.73 -9.77 -12.36
N ARG A 33 0.33 -8.85 -13.25
CA ARG A 33 0.52 -7.41 -13.04
C ARG A 33 -0.59 -6.87 -12.11
N PRO A 34 -0.37 -5.72 -11.46
CA PRO A 34 -1.42 -5.08 -10.65
C PRO A 34 -2.71 -4.82 -11.43
N ALA A 35 -2.60 -4.43 -12.71
CA ALA A 35 -3.76 -4.19 -13.57
C ALA A 35 -4.62 -5.46 -13.76
N ASP A 36 -3.98 -6.62 -13.92
CA ASP A 36 -4.67 -7.91 -14.13
C ASP A 36 -5.47 -8.33 -12.89
N VAL A 37 -4.96 -8.00 -11.69
CA VAL A 37 -5.68 -8.25 -10.42
C VAL A 37 -6.90 -7.35 -10.30
N VAL A 38 -6.78 -6.07 -10.67
CA VAL A 38 -7.92 -5.13 -10.63
C VAL A 38 -9.02 -5.58 -11.59
N ASP A 39 -8.66 -5.99 -12.81
CA ASP A 39 -9.59 -6.52 -13.81
C ASP A 39 -10.34 -7.76 -13.28
N TYR A 40 -9.60 -8.73 -12.72
CA TYR A 40 -10.19 -9.91 -12.09
C TYR A 40 -11.15 -9.58 -10.94
N LEU A 41 -10.80 -8.62 -10.07
CA LEU A 41 -11.66 -8.20 -8.96
C LEU A 41 -12.94 -7.51 -9.45
N LEU A 42 -12.86 -6.71 -10.52
CA LEU A 42 -14.01 -6.05 -11.12
C LEU A 42 -14.96 -7.07 -11.76
N ASP A 43 -14.44 -8.02 -12.54
CA ASP A 43 -15.23 -9.09 -13.17
C ASP A 43 -15.91 -9.99 -12.12
N THR A 44 -15.19 -10.33 -11.04
CA THR A 44 -15.75 -11.09 -9.91
C THR A 44 -16.86 -10.33 -9.21
N ALA A 45 -16.68 -9.03 -8.96
CA ALA A 45 -17.69 -8.20 -8.30
C ALA A 45 -18.93 -7.97 -9.18
N GLU A 46 -18.77 -7.81 -10.49
CA GLU A 46 -19.88 -7.72 -11.43
C GLU A 46 -20.66 -9.04 -11.50
N THR A 47 -19.95 -10.16 -11.49
CA THR A 47 -20.56 -11.50 -11.45
C THR A 47 -21.33 -11.75 -10.15
N ASP A 48 -20.78 -11.35 -9.00
CA ASP A 48 -21.44 -11.45 -7.69
C ASP A 48 -22.68 -10.52 -7.60
N ALA A 49 -22.56 -9.29 -8.10
CA ALA A 49 -23.68 -8.35 -8.18
C ALA A 49 -24.79 -8.84 -9.10
N ALA A 50 -24.47 -9.51 -10.21
CA ALA A 50 -25.45 -10.13 -11.10
C ALA A 50 -26.14 -11.36 -10.47
N ALA A 51 -25.50 -12.02 -9.49
CA ALA A 51 -26.06 -13.15 -8.77
C ALA A 51 -27.01 -12.74 -7.63
N ALA A 52 -26.95 -11.49 -7.16
CA ALA A 52 -27.94 -10.95 -6.24
C ALA A 52 -29.29 -10.79 -6.96
N PRO A 53 -30.41 -11.34 -6.43
CA PRO A 53 -31.72 -11.01 -6.98
C PRO A 53 -31.92 -9.51 -6.81
N SER A 54 -32.18 -8.79 -7.90
CA SER A 54 -32.47 -7.36 -7.87
C SER A 54 -33.61 -7.09 -6.90
N ALA A 55 -33.27 -6.71 -5.66
CA ALA A 55 -34.19 -6.11 -4.71
C ALA A 55 -34.44 -4.66 -5.14
N ASN A 56 -35.07 -4.49 -6.31
CA ASN A 56 -35.93 -3.33 -6.53
C ASN A 56 -37.19 -3.57 -5.68
N ASP A 57 -37.02 -3.56 -4.36
CA ASP A 57 -38.12 -3.57 -3.41
C ASP A 57 -38.29 -2.13 -2.91
N ASP A 58 -39.35 -1.52 -3.43
CA ASP A 58 -39.97 -0.27 -2.98
C ASP A 58 -40.36 -0.39 -1.50
N SER A 59 -39.37 -0.30 -0.61
CA SER A 59 -39.58 -0.36 0.83
C SER A 59 -39.58 1.04 1.43
N VAL A 60 -40.80 1.55 1.60
CA VAL A 60 -41.19 2.71 2.41
C VAL A 60 -40.47 2.77 3.78
N PRO A 61 -39.97 3.94 4.22
CA PRO A 61 -39.27 4.05 5.50
C PRO A 61 -40.28 4.05 6.65
N THR A 62 -40.26 3.01 7.48
CA THR A 62 -40.89 3.04 8.81
C THR A 62 -39.80 3.07 9.87
N GLY A 63 -39.80 4.13 10.67
CA GLY A 63 -38.79 4.49 11.66
C GLY A 63 -38.71 3.60 12.92
N PRO A 64 -37.98 4.06 13.95
CA PRO A 64 -36.96 3.28 14.64
C PRO A 64 -37.47 2.54 15.89
N SER A 65 -36.94 1.34 16.14
CA SER A 65 -37.05 0.69 17.44
C SER A 65 -35.70 0.75 18.14
N GLU A 66 -35.57 1.70 19.06
CA GLU A 66 -34.54 1.71 20.10
C GLU A 66 -34.71 0.49 21.02
N SER A 67 -33.61 -0.16 21.37
CA SER A 67 -33.41 -0.76 22.69
C SER A 67 -31.91 -0.95 22.94
N THR A 68 -31.44 -0.25 23.97
CA THR A 68 -30.07 -0.10 24.48
C THR A 68 -29.60 -1.36 25.25
N PRO A 69 -28.39 -1.41 25.84
CA PRO A 69 -27.45 -2.52 25.70
C PRO A 69 -27.39 -3.41 26.96
N GLU A 70 -26.82 -4.61 26.84
CA GLU A 70 -26.37 -5.35 28.04
C GLU A 70 -24.91 -5.76 27.93
N SER A 71 -24.17 -5.31 28.94
CA SER A 71 -22.75 -5.50 29.19
C SER A 71 -22.39 -6.95 29.40
N THR A 72 -21.23 -7.38 28.91
CA THR A 72 -20.49 -8.48 29.55
C THR A 72 -19.01 -8.11 29.73
N SER A 73 -18.65 -8.05 31.01
CA SER A 73 -17.34 -8.09 31.68
C SER A 73 -16.44 -9.24 31.15
N LEU A 74 -15.11 -9.34 31.32
CA LEU A 74 -14.02 -8.59 31.96
C LEU A 74 -12.71 -9.39 31.67
N SER A 75 -11.58 -8.68 31.52
CA SER A 75 -10.15 -9.05 31.73
C SER A 75 -9.52 -10.32 31.12
N THR A 76 -8.32 -10.18 30.55
CA THR A 76 -7.04 -10.50 31.24
C THR A 76 -5.83 -10.51 30.29
N GLU A 77 -4.89 -9.64 30.64
CA GLU A 77 -3.40 -9.75 30.62
C GLU A 77 -2.63 -10.09 29.33
N THR A 78 -1.93 -9.04 28.87
CA THR A 78 -0.48 -9.00 28.57
C THR A 78 0.24 -10.31 28.25
N ALA A 79 0.72 -10.40 27.01
CA ALA A 79 1.97 -11.06 26.67
C ALA A 79 2.75 -10.17 25.69
N THR A 80 3.76 -9.51 26.26
CA THR A 80 5.05 -9.11 25.70
C THR A 80 5.20 -9.14 24.18
N THR A 81 5.37 -7.93 23.63
CA THR A 81 5.95 -7.66 22.33
C THR A 81 7.42 -8.09 22.29
N GLU A 82 7.69 -9.30 21.82
CA GLU A 82 8.97 -9.63 21.21
C GLU A 82 8.73 -10.45 19.94
N SER A 83 8.79 -9.75 18.81
CA SER A 83 9.13 -10.34 17.52
C SER A 83 9.89 -9.28 16.74
N VAL A 84 11.16 -9.13 17.11
CA VAL A 84 12.20 -8.77 16.16
C VAL A 84 12.25 -9.90 15.13
N SER A 85 11.64 -9.66 13.98
CA SER A 85 11.92 -10.42 12.76
C SER A 85 11.94 -9.44 11.60
N GLY A 86 13.11 -8.84 11.43
CA GLY A 86 13.47 -8.20 10.18
C GLY A 86 13.52 -9.23 9.06
N SER A 87 12.69 -9.03 8.05
CA SER A 87 12.95 -9.41 6.65
C SER A 87 11.91 -8.75 5.72
N THR A 88 11.79 -7.44 5.82
CA THR A 88 11.35 -6.54 4.73
C THR A 88 12.35 -5.39 4.54
N SER A 89 13.53 -5.54 5.15
CA SER A 89 14.53 -4.48 5.39
C SER A 89 15.19 -3.92 4.13
N ASP A 90 15.02 -4.54 2.97
CA ASP A 90 15.59 -4.02 1.72
C ASP A 90 14.75 -2.89 1.08
N THR A 91 13.46 -2.77 1.42
CA THR A 91 12.58 -1.70 0.88
C THR A 91 11.99 -0.78 1.93
N SER A 92 11.77 -1.22 3.17
CA SER A 92 11.30 -0.33 4.24
C SER A 92 12.41 0.62 4.71
N GLY A 93 13.67 0.18 4.76
CA GLY A 93 14.81 1.05 5.06
C GLY A 93 15.15 2.06 3.94
N VAL A 94 14.60 1.88 2.73
CA VAL A 94 14.74 2.86 1.63
C VAL A 94 13.99 4.15 1.96
N PHE A 95 12.80 4.05 2.56
CA PHE A 95 11.98 5.21 2.89
C PHE A 95 12.53 5.96 4.12
N ASP A 96 13.08 5.22 5.08
CA ASP A 96 13.70 5.77 6.29
C ASP A 96 14.89 6.68 5.96
N LEU A 97 15.77 6.27 5.03
CA LEU A 97 16.94 7.07 4.62
C LEU A 97 16.57 8.34 3.83
N LEU A 98 15.52 8.28 3.00
CA LEU A 98 15.05 9.47 2.28
C LEU A 98 14.36 10.45 3.24
N ASP A 99 13.64 9.95 4.24
CA ASP A 99 12.97 10.76 5.25
C ASP A 99 13.99 11.44 6.18
N GLU A 100 14.99 10.67 6.64
CA GLU A 100 16.07 11.18 7.50
C GLU A 100 16.92 12.26 6.81
N HIS A 101 17.00 12.22 5.48
CA HIS A 101 17.69 13.23 4.66
C HIS A 101 16.74 14.08 3.82
N ALA A 102 15.47 14.25 4.22
CA ALA A 102 14.48 15.05 3.48
C ALA A 102 14.90 16.52 3.29
N ASP A 103 15.81 17.05 4.11
CA ASP A 103 16.40 18.38 3.97
C ASP A 103 17.52 18.47 2.92
N LYS A 104 18.00 17.33 2.40
CA LYS A 104 19.09 17.25 1.41
C LYS A 104 18.61 17.01 0.00
N TRP A 105 17.37 16.58 -0.21
CA TRP A 105 16.84 16.39 -1.55
C TRP A 105 15.51 17.10 -1.70
N ARG A 106 15.23 17.55 -2.91
CA ARG A 106 13.97 18.20 -3.25
C ARG A 106 13.50 17.77 -4.63
N GLU A 107 12.19 17.82 -4.83
CA GLU A 107 11.61 17.63 -6.14
C GLU A 107 11.93 18.89 -6.97
N SER A 108 12.54 18.66 -8.13
CA SER A 108 12.99 19.71 -9.04
C SER A 108 11.92 19.93 -10.11
N ASP A 109 11.62 21.20 -10.40
CA ASP A 109 10.78 21.61 -11.54
C ASP A 109 11.57 21.61 -12.87
N GLY A 110 12.81 21.11 -12.85
CA GLY A 110 13.73 21.08 -13.98
C GLY A 110 13.56 19.86 -14.90
N GLU A 111 14.56 19.62 -15.74
CA GLU A 111 14.56 18.51 -16.72
C GLU A 111 14.56 17.11 -16.08
N VAL A 112 14.93 17.03 -14.81
CA VAL A 112 14.89 15.83 -13.98
C VAL A 112 13.95 16.05 -12.80
N PRO A 113 13.20 15.03 -12.36
CA PRO A 113 12.20 15.20 -11.31
C PRO A 113 12.81 15.47 -9.93
N TYR A 114 14.07 15.10 -9.68
CA TYR A 114 14.67 15.21 -8.36
C TYR A 114 16.07 15.82 -8.41
N GLU A 115 16.43 16.59 -7.38
CA GLU A 115 17.78 17.09 -7.16
C GLU A 115 18.21 16.87 -5.69
N VAL A 116 19.49 16.59 -5.48
CA VAL A 116 20.10 16.32 -4.17
C VAL A 116 21.23 17.30 -3.95
N ASP A 117 21.24 17.98 -2.80
CA ASP A 117 22.32 18.81 -2.32
C ASP A 117 23.41 17.92 -1.70
N LEU A 118 24.61 17.99 -2.25
CA LEU A 118 25.77 17.24 -1.78
C LEU A 118 26.48 18.03 -0.66
N PRO A 119 27.23 17.35 0.24
CA PRO A 119 27.96 18.03 1.30
C PRO A 119 29.13 18.86 0.76
N ASP A 120 29.48 18.67 -0.52
CA ASP A 120 30.44 19.48 -1.28
C ASP A 120 29.85 20.82 -1.75
N GLY A 121 28.55 21.06 -1.54
CA GLY A 121 27.82 22.28 -1.94
C GLY A 121 27.38 22.30 -3.41
N SER A 122 27.47 21.16 -4.11
CA SER A 122 26.95 20.97 -5.47
C SER A 122 25.61 20.24 -5.46
N THR A 123 24.79 20.43 -6.49
CA THR A 123 23.53 19.68 -6.67
C THR A 123 23.68 18.58 -7.71
N GLU A 124 23.24 17.36 -7.38
CA GLU A 124 23.15 16.23 -8.30
C GLU A 124 21.71 15.97 -8.71
N THR A 125 21.51 15.60 -9.97
CA THR A 125 20.19 15.41 -10.57
C THR A 125 19.85 13.92 -10.60
N ALA A 126 18.63 13.58 -10.18
CA ALA A 126 18.17 12.21 -10.06
C ALA A 126 16.83 11.97 -10.78
N ARG A 127 16.71 10.78 -11.38
CA ARG A 127 15.49 10.39 -12.12
C ARG A 127 14.52 9.56 -11.30
N THR A 128 15.01 8.89 -10.27
CA THR A 128 14.22 8.01 -9.40
C THR A 128 14.66 8.17 -7.96
N ARG A 129 13.80 7.79 -7.02
CA ARG A 129 14.10 7.79 -5.58
C ARG A 129 15.28 6.89 -5.21
N ASP A 130 15.51 5.82 -5.97
CA ASP A 130 16.67 4.93 -5.79
C ASP A 130 17.99 5.65 -6.13
N ASP A 131 17.97 6.52 -7.14
CA ASP A 131 19.12 7.32 -7.55
C ASP A 131 19.45 8.38 -6.49
N ILE A 132 18.43 9.06 -5.95
CA ILE A 132 18.56 9.96 -4.77
C ILE A 132 19.22 9.23 -3.61
N LYS A 133 18.73 8.02 -3.31
CA LYS A 133 19.25 7.18 -2.23
C LYS A 133 20.71 6.80 -2.47
N ALA A 134 21.06 6.42 -3.70
CA ALA A 134 22.42 6.03 -4.06
C ALA A 134 23.40 7.20 -3.86
N THR A 135 22.98 8.43 -4.19
CA THR A 135 23.76 9.65 -3.95
C THR A 135 23.88 9.93 -2.45
N LEU A 136 22.77 9.91 -1.70
CA LEU A 136 22.79 10.11 -0.25
C LEU A 136 23.69 9.10 0.46
N PHE A 137 23.60 7.82 0.09
CA PHE A 137 24.40 6.75 0.69
C PHE A 137 25.90 6.87 0.40
N LYS A 138 26.29 7.48 -0.73
CA LYS A 138 27.70 7.72 -1.06
C LYS A 138 28.30 8.89 -0.27
N HIS A 139 27.48 9.90 0.04
CA HIS A 139 27.96 11.19 0.55
C HIS A 139 27.66 11.45 2.03
N TYR A 140 26.65 10.79 2.62
CA TYR A 140 26.16 11.07 3.98
C TYR A 140 26.15 9.86 4.92
N ARG A 141 26.87 8.78 4.58
CA ARG A 141 26.99 7.58 5.41
C ARG A 141 28.02 7.72 6.52
#